data_AF-A0A9J7AWV7-F1
#
_entry.id   AF-A0A9J7AWV7-F1
#
_cell.length_a   1.000
_cell.length_b   1.000
_cell.length_c   1.000
_cell.angle_alpha   90.00
_cell.angle_beta   90.00
_cell.angle_gamma   90.00
#
_symmetry.space_group_name_H-M   'P 1'
#
loop_
_entity.id
_entity.type
_entity.pdbx_description
1 polymer ?
#
loop_
_entity_poly.entity_id
_entity_poly.type
_entity_poly.pdbx_seq_one_letter_code
_entity_poly.pdbx_strand_id
1 'polypeptide(L)'
;MGSPYCRGQAKIEHNTTKQVFTISPNDSVWQHVSSTPREMGSENHYEFTVEHDALGTLTWSVWEYPEGVYNEQETDSGPHKVIENLDVGINP
;
A
#
# COMPACT_ATOMS: atom_id res chain seq x y z
N MET A 1 -16.52 6.63 7.01
CA MET A 1 -15.08 6.51 6.72
C MET A 1 -14.79 5.05 6.48
N GLY A 2 -14.29 4.74 5.29
CA GLY A 2 -13.93 3.40 4.90
C GLY A 2 -12.69 2.91 5.65
N SER A 3 -12.49 1.60 5.67
CA SER A 3 -11.34 0.96 6.30
C SER A 3 -10.42 0.38 5.23
N PRO A 4 -9.13 0.76 5.19
CA PRO A 4 -8.18 0.18 4.25
C PRO A 4 -7.96 -1.30 4.55
N TYR A 5 -7.81 -2.11 3.50
CA TYR A 5 -7.49 -3.52 3.60
C TYR A 5 -6.32 -3.89 2.69
N CYS A 6 -5.67 -5.01 3.01
CA CYS A 6 -4.65 -5.63 2.17
C CYS A 6 -4.82 -7.17 2.21
N ARG A 7 -4.68 -7.82 1.06
CA ARG A 7 -4.85 -9.28 0.88
C ARG A 7 -3.83 -9.82 -0.11
N GLY A 8 -3.64 -11.14 -0.08
CA GLY A 8 -2.72 -11.84 -0.99
C GLY A 8 -1.27 -11.75 -0.52
N GLN A 9 -0.34 -11.81 -1.46
CA GLN A 9 1.10 -11.70 -1.23
C GLN A 9 1.73 -10.84 -2.32
N ALA A 10 2.70 -9.98 -1.95
CA ALA A 10 3.53 -9.32 -2.94
C ALA A 10 4.79 -10.16 -3.22
N LYS A 11 5.21 -10.20 -4.49
CA LYS A 11 6.50 -10.74 -4.90
C LYS A 11 7.35 -9.62 -5.47
N ILE A 12 8.48 -9.36 -4.85
CA ILE A 12 9.37 -8.26 -5.21
C ILE A 12 10.74 -8.83 -5.55
N GLU A 13 11.24 -8.51 -6.74
CA GLU A 13 12.59 -8.86 -7.20
C GLU A 13 13.57 -7.76 -6.82
N HIS A 14 14.61 -8.16 -6.08
CA HIS A 14 15.71 -7.29 -5.75
C HIS A 14 16.49 -6.90 -7.03
N ASN A 15 16.62 -5.61 -7.28
CA ASN A 15 17.20 -5.04 -8.51
C ASN A 15 18.61 -5.58 -8.84
N THR A 16 19.49 -5.71 -7.84
CA THR A 16 20.88 -6.17 -8.04
C THR A 16 21.02 -7.70 -8.05
N THR A 17 20.59 -8.37 -6.97
CA THR A 17 20.78 -9.83 -6.80
C THR A 17 19.83 -10.68 -7.62
N LYS A 18 18.74 -10.10 -8.13
CA LYS A 18 17.64 -10.80 -8.83
C LYS A 18 16.93 -11.84 -7.97
N GLN A 19 17.14 -11.82 -6.65
CA GLN A 19 16.41 -12.65 -5.71
C GLN A 19 14.98 -12.13 -5.56
N VAL A 20 14.01 -13.04 -5.59
CA VAL A 20 12.59 -12.73 -5.39
C VAL A 20 12.23 -13.00 -3.93
N PHE A 21 11.65 -12.00 -3.27
CA PHE A 21 11.14 -12.08 -1.91
C PHE A 21 9.62 -12.03 -1.93
N THR A 22 9.01 -12.73 -0.97
CA THR A 22 7.55 -12.75 -0.80
C THR A 22 7.19 -11.98 0.46
N ILE A 23 6.35 -10.95 0.33
CA ILE A 23 5.87 -10.12 1.44
C ILE A 23 4.43 -10.49 1.75
N SER A 24 4.15 -10.79 3.01
CA SER A 24 2.81 -11.14 3.49
C SER A 24 2.21 -9.98 4.30
N PRO A 25 0.92 -9.65 4.11
CA PRO A 25 0.27 -8.50 4.74
C PRO A 25 -0.28 -8.78 6.15
N ASN A 26 -0.03 -9.96 6.71
CA ASN A 26 -0.70 -10.44 7.93
C ASN A 26 -0.48 -9.55 9.16
N ASP A 27 0.57 -8.72 9.15
CA ASP A 27 0.92 -7.80 10.24
C ASP A 27 0.88 -6.32 9.80
N SER A 28 0.26 -6.03 8.65
CA SER A 28 0.17 -4.67 8.12
C SER A 28 -0.74 -3.79 8.98
N VAL A 29 -0.19 -2.69 9.52
CA VAL A 29 -0.94 -1.70 10.30
C VAL A 29 -1.08 -0.41 9.50
N TRP A 30 -2.25 -0.20 8.90
CA TRP A 30 -2.55 1.02 8.16
C TRP A 30 -2.60 2.25 9.08
N GLN A 31 -1.95 3.33 8.65
CA GLN A 31 -1.94 4.64 9.25
C GLN A 31 -2.71 5.60 8.35
N HIS A 32 -3.54 6.47 8.94
CA HIS A 32 -4.14 7.60 8.23
C HIS A 32 -3.13 8.74 8.20
N VAL A 33 -2.60 9.07 7.02
CA VAL A 33 -1.47 10.01 6.88
C VAL A 33 -1.90 11.41 6.46
N SER A 34 -3.00 11.55 5.71
CA SER A 34 -3.53 12.87 5.35
C SER A 34 -5.02 12.85 5.02
N SER A 35 -5.66 14.01 5.22
CA SER A 35 -7.02 14.28 4.75
C SER A 35 -7.03 15.62 4.02
N THR A 36 -7.39 15.60 2.75
CA THR A 36 -7.40 16.79 1.88
C THR A 36 -8.84 17.13 1.49
N PRO A 37 -9.39 18.29 1.89
CA PRO A 37 -10.73 18.70 1.48
C PRO A 37 -10.83 18.87 -0.04
N ARG A 38 -11.87 18.28 -0.64
CA ARG A 38 -12.23 18.40 -2.06
C ARG A 38 -13.74 18.63 -2.21
N GLU A 39 -14.23 18.78 -3.44
CA GLU A 39 -15.61 19.19 -3.73
C GLU A 39 -16.68 18.22 -3.20
N MET A 40 -16.40 16.90 -3.15
CA MET A 40 -17.33 15.85 -2.75
C MET A 40 -17.04 15.27 -1.34
N GLY A 41 -16.23 15.96 -0.55
CA GLY A 41 -15.76 15.50 0.76
C GLY A 41 -14.24 15.49 0.87
N SER A 42 -13.72 14.96 1.97
CA SER A 42 -12.27 14.78 2.13
C SER A 42 -11.78 13.60 1.30
N GLU A 43 -10.65 13.77 0.63
CA GLU A 43 -9.82 12.66 0.18
C GLU A 43 -8.93 12.23 1.35
N ASN A 44 -9.07 10.97 1.79
CA ASN A 44 -8.24 10.43 2.86
C ASN A 44 -7.17 9.52 2.28
N HIS A 45 -5.96 9.60 2.81
CA HIS A 45 -4.80 8.83 2.38
C HIS A 45 -4.32 7.94 3.52
N TYR A 46 -4.22 6.65 3.25
CA TYR A 46 -3.75 5.65 4.20
C TYR A 46 -2.49 4.98 3.70
N GLU A 47 -1.58 4.64 4.60
CA GLU A 47 -0.34 3.95 4.28
C GLU A 47 -0.01 2.85 5.30
N PHE A 48 0.63 1.78 4.85
CA PHE A 48 1.39 0.90 5.75
C PHE A 48 2.78 0.63 5.19
N THR A 49 3.71 0.40 6.10
CA THR A 49 5.11 0.14 5.76
C THR A 49 5.55 -1.24 6.25
N VAL A 50 6.47 -1.85 5.51
CA VAL A 50 7.14 -3.09 5.90
C VAL A 50 8.64 -2.88 5.78
N GLU A 51 9.35 -3.11 6.88
CA GLU A 51 10.82 -3.14 6.91
C GLU A 51 11.31 -4.53 6.52
N HIS A 52 12.14 -4.62 5.48
CA HIS A 52 12.69 -5.88 5.00
C HIS A 52 14.21 -5.81 4.85
N ASP A 53 14.93 -6.75 5.48
CA ASP A 53 16.41 -6.74 5.56
C ASP A 53 17.13 -6.58 4.22
N ALA A 54 16.58 -7.18 3.15
CA ALA A 54 17.19 -7.10 1.82
C ALA A 54 16.59 -6.02 0.91
N LEU A 55 15.35 -5.58 1.16
CA LEU A 55 14.63 -4.69 0.25
C LEU A 55 14.48 -3.27 0.81
N GLY A 56 14.90 -3.04 2.05
CA GLY A 56 14.65 -1.81 2.78
C GLY A 56 13.18 -1.65 3.15
N THR A 57 12.76 -0.40 3.27
CA THR A 57 11.37 -0.03 3.56
C THR A 57 10.51 -0.13 2.30
N LEU A 58 9.39 -0.83 2.40
CA LEU A 58 8.37 -0.95 1.37
C LEU A 58 7.09 -0.28 1.87
N THR A 59 6.43 0.52 1.02
CA THR A 59 5.22 1.26 1.40
C THR A 59 4.09 0.96 0.44
N TRP A 60 2.89 0.75 0.99
CA TRP A 60 1.65 0.69 0.22
C TRP A 60 0.75 1.82 0.65
N SER A 61 0.17 2.49 -0.33
CA SER A 61 -0.66 3.66 -0.12
C SER A 61 -2.01 3.46 -0.81
N VAL A 62 -3.09 3.88 -0.18
CA VAL A 62 -4.45 3.85 -0.74
C VAL A 62 -5.17 5.14 -0.40
N TRP A 63 -5.92 5.67 -1.37
CA TRP A 63 -6.73 6.86 -1.19
C TRP A 63 -8.22 6.55 -1.29
N GLU A 64 -8.98 7.25 -0.47
CA GLU A 64 -10.43 7.17 -0.34
C GLU A 64 -11.01 8.52 -0.77
N TYR A 65 -11.77 8.55 -1.87
CA TYR A 65 -12.51 9.75 -2.29
C TYR A 65 -13.68 9.42 -3.25
N PRO A 66 -14.91 9.87 -2.95
CA PRO A 66 -15.33 10.51 -1.69
C PRO A 66 -15.24 9.52 -0.52
N GLU A 67 -15.56 9.99 0.69
CA GLU A 67 -15.53 9.13 1.89
C GLU A 67 -16.33 7.82 1.66
N GLY A 68 -15.69 6.69 1.94
CA GLY A 68 -16.17 5.31 1.77
C GLY A 68 -15.82 4.68 0.42
N VAL A 69 -15.20 5.42 -0.51
CA VAL A 69 -14.98 4.96 -1.89
C VAL A 69 -13.49 4.88 -2.20
N TYR A 70 -13.05 3.70 -2.64
CA TYR A 70 -11.71 3.52 -3.18
C TYR A 70 -11.48 4.46 -4.38
N ASN A 71 -10.38 5.21 -4.36
CA ASN A 71 -10.01 6.14 -5.42
C ASN A 71 -8.74 5.69 -6.17
N GLU A 72 -7.62 5.57 -5.46
CA GLU A 72 -6.33 5.22 -6.06
C GLU A 72 -5.45 4.40 -5.09
N GLN A 73 -4.39 3.78 -5.63
CA GLN A 73 -3.38 3.07 -4.85
C GLN A 73 -1.99 3.28 -5.45
N GLU A 74 -0.97 3.17 -4.59
CA GLU A 74 0.44 3.22 -4.95
C GLU A 74 1.24 2.17 -4.15
N THR A 75 2.36 1.74 -4.70
CA THR A 75 3.32 0.89 -4.00
C THR A 75 4.72 1.40 -4.28
N ASP A 76 5.40 1.83 -3.22
CA ASP A 76 6.81 2.19 -3.25
C ASP A 76 7.66 0.96 -2.85
N SER A 77 8.35 0.40 -3.84
CA SER A 77 9.35 -0.66 -3.66
C SER A 77 10.78 -0.15 -3.88
N GLY A 78 10.99 1.16 -3.82
CA GLY A 78 12.25 1.81 -4.16
C GLY A 78 12.75 1.39 -5.55
N PRO A 79 14.02 0.97 -5.69
CA PRO A 79 14.58 0.56 -6.99
C PRO A 79 14.18 -0.88 -7.38
N HIS A 80 13.44 -1.60 -6.54
CA HIS A 80 13.11 -3.01 -6.75
C HIS A 80 11.89 -3.16 -7.66
N LYS A 81 11.78 -4.33 -8.30
CA LYS A 81 10.71 -4.60 -9.25
C LYS A 81 9.60 -5.39 -8.57
N VAL A 82 8.39 -4.83 -8.56
CA VAL A 82 7.18 -5.58 -8.18
C VAL A 82 6.80 -6.54 -9.31
N ILE A 83 6.83 -7.85 -9.03
CA ILE A 83 6.38 -8.90 -9.95
C ILE A 83 4.88 -9.17 -9.74
N GLU A 84 4.47 -9.22 -8.47
CA GLU A 84 3.10 -9.43 -8.03
C GLU A 84 2.88 -8.49 -6.85
N ASN A 85 1.73 -7.82 -6.80
CA ASN A 85 1.43 -6.85 -5.76
C ASN A 85 0.33 -7.35 -4.82
N LEU A 86 0.27 -6.77 -3.63
CA LEU A 86 -0.85 -6.97 -2.72
C LEU A 86 -2.14 -6.40 -3.32
N ASP A 87 -3.24 -7.08 -3.07
CA ASP A 87 -4.58 -6.55 -3.32
C ASP A 87 -4.92 -5.60 -2.17
N VAL A 88 -4.94 -4.31 -2.45
CA VAL A 88 -5.24 -3.26 -1.47
C VAL A 88 -6.47 -2.49 -1.89
N GLY A 89 -7.21 -1.98 -0.92
CA GLY A 89 -8.40 -1.19 -1.22
C GLY A 89 -9.06 -0.61 0.02
N ILE A 90 -10.25 -0.06 -0.17
CA ILE A 90 -11.09 0.50 0.89
C ILE A 90 -12.36 -0.34 1.00
N ASN A 91 -12.69 -0.79 2.21
CA ASN A 91 -14.03 -1.29 2.52
C ASN A 91 -14.91 -0.13 3.00
N PRO A 92 -16.13 0.02 2.49
CA PRO A 92 -17.06 1.08 2.92
C PRO A 92 -17.57 0.90 4.35
#